data_AF-A0A3R7XHS9-F1
#
_entry.id   AF-A0A3R7XHS9-F1
#
_cell.length_a   1.000
_cell.length_b   1.000
_cell.length_c   1.000
_cell.angle_alpha   90.00
_cell.angle_beta   90.00
_cell.angle_gamma   90.00
#
_symmetry.space_group_name_H-M   'P 1'
#
loop_
_entity.id
_entity.type
_entity.pdbx_description
1 polymer ?
#
loop_
_entity_poly.entity_id
_entity_poly.type
_entity_poly.pdbx_seq_one_letter_code
_entity_poly.pdbx_strand_id
1 'polypeptide(L)'
;VTVALAIVFLFLQAAEYYEAYQLFGLTLNSGIYGSTFFMLTGFHGFHVAMGMTMLLIQLIRSVRNKHMTATDHFGFSASSWYWHFVDVVWVFLFIFVYII
;
A
#
# COMPACT_ATOMS: atom_id res chain seq x y z
N VAL A 1 -2.16 -11.68 9.57
CA VAL A 1 -3.05 -10.50 9.76
C VAL A 1 -2.67 -9.36 8.83
N THR A 2 -1.41 -8.88 8.83
CA THR A 2 -0.96 -7.72 8.02
C THR A 2 -1.32 -7.80 6.54
N VAL A 3 -1.11 -8.95 5.88
CA VAL A 3 -1.49 -9.15 4.47
C VAL A 3 -3.00 -8.95 4.23
N ALA A 4 -3.86 -9.39 5.16
CA ALA A 4 -5.29 -9.18 5.04
C ALA A 4 -5.67 -7.69 5.20
N LEU A 5 -5.03 -7.00 6.15
CA LEU A 5 -5.22 -5.56 6.32
C LEU A 5 -4.74 -4.76 5.09
N ALA A 6 -3.66 -5.20 4.45
CA ALA A 6 -3.17 -4.62 3.19
C ALA A 6 -4.20 -4.76 2.05
N ILE A 7 -4.86 -5.91 1.95
CA ILE A 7 -5.93 -6.13 0.97
C ILE A 7 -7.11 -5.19 1.25
N VAL A 8 -7.51 -5.06 2.52
CA VAL A 8 -8.56 -4.12 2.93
C VAL A 8 -8.18 -2.70 2.56
N PHE A 9 -6.94 -2.28 2.84
CA PHE A 9 -6.44 -0.95 2.47
C PHE A 9 -6.55 -0.69 0.96
N LEU A 10 -6.06 -1.61 0.12
CA LEU A 10 -6.13 -1.47 -1.34
C LEU A 10 -7.57 -1.43 -1.85
N PHE A 11 -8.46 -2.20 -1.24
CA PHE A 11 -9.88 -2.18 -1.58
C PHE A 11 -10.53 -0.82 -1.23
N LEU A 12 -10.24 -0.29 -0.03
CA LEU A 12 -10.73 1.04 0.37
C LEU A 12 -10.17 2.14 -0.55
N GLN A 13 -8.89 2.06 -0.93
CA GLN A 13 -8.28 3.00 -1.88
C GLN A 13 -8.97 2.95 -3.25
N ALA A 14 -9.32 1.76 -3.73
CA ALA A 14 -10.04 1.61 -4.99
C ALA A 14 -11.48 2.14 -4.90
N ALA A 15 -12.17 1.93 -3.77
CA ALA A 15 -13.51 2.47 -3.52
C ALA A 15 -13.48 4.01 -3.47
N GLU A 16 -12.48 4.59 -2.82
CA GLU A 16 -12.26 6.03 -2.81
C GLU A 16 -12.03 6.58 -4.22
N TYR A 17 -11.20 5.93 -5.04
CA TYR A 17 -11.00 6.37 -6.42
C TYR A 17 -12.28 6.31 -7.24
N TYR A 18 -13.08 5.26 -7.07
CA TYR A 18 -14.38 5.18 -7.73
C TYR A 18 -15.29 6.34 -7.31
N GLU A 19 -15.38 6.61 -6.01
CA GLU A 19 -16.18 7.71 -5.48
C GLU A 19 -15.68 9.09 -5.96
N ALA A 20 -14.38 9.32 -5.90
CA ALA A 20 -13.73 10.54 -6.40
C ALA A 20 -14.04 10.81 -7.88
N TYR A 21 -13.94 9.78 -8.72
CA TYR A 21 -14.24 9.90 -10.15
C TYR A 21 -15.73 10.09 -10.42
N GLN A 22 -16.60 9.28 -9.81
CA GLN A 22 -18.03 9.21 -10.18
C GLN A 22 -18.89 10.25 -9.47
N LEU A 23 -18.65 10.51 -8.18
CA LEU A 23 -19.50 11.40 -7.37
C LEU A 23 -18.96 12.84 -7.36
N PHE A 24 -17.64 13.01 -7.33
CA PHE A 24 -17.02 14.33 -7.18
C PHE A 24 -16.44 14.88 -8.49
N GLY A 25 -16.43 14.10 -9.57
CA GLY A 25 -15.84 14.50 -10.86
C GLY A 25 -14.34 14.76 -10.78
N LEU A 26 -13.67 14.29 -9.71
CA LEU A 26 -12.24 14.41 -9.52
C LEU A 26 -11.57 13.36 -10.39
N THR A 27 -10.93 13.81 -11.45
CA THR A 27 -10.24 12.96 -12.43
C THR A 27 -8.79 13.40 -12.59
N LEU A 28 -7.97 12.59 -13.25
CA LEU A 28 -6.61 13.01 -13.63
C LEU A 28 -6.59 14.33 -14.45
N ASN A 29 -7.68 14.67 -15.15
CA ASN A 29 -7.80 15.87 -15.95
C ASN A 29 -8.46 17.06 -15.22
N SER A 30 -8.87 16.89 -13.96
CA SER A 30 -9.53 17.93 -13.17
C SER A 30 -8.58 19.01 -12.61
N GLY A 31 -7.45 19.23 -13.30
CA GLY A 31 -6.42 20.20 -12.95
C GLY A 31 -5.31 19.65 -12.06
N ILE A 32 -4.52 20.57 -11.48
CA ILE A 32 -3.31 20.25 -10.72
C ILE A 32 -3.63 19.40 -9.49
N TYR A 33 -4.73 19.69 -8.80
CA TYR A 33 -5.12 18.94 -7.60
C TYR A 33 -5.47 17.48 -7.93
N GLY A 34 -6.38 17.23 -8.87
CA GLY A 34 -6.77 15.86 -9.23
C GLY A 34 -5.61 15.03 -9.78
N SER A 35 -4.80 15.60 -10.69
CA SER A 35 -3.60 14.93 -11.19
C SER A 35 -2.59 14.59 -10.09
N THR A 36 -2.32 15.53 -9.17
CA THR A 36 -1.38 15.33 -8.06
C THR A 36 -1.91 14.32 -7.05
N PHE A 37 -3.20 14.40 -6.72
CA PHE A 37 -3.90 13.45 -5.84
C PHE A 37 -3.70 12.02 -6.31
N PHE A 38 -4.11 11.70 -7.55
CA PHE A 38 -4.03 10.33 -8.08
C PHE A 38 -2.60 9.87 -8.33
N MET A 39 -1.68 10.77 -8.69
CA MET A 39 -0.27 10.40 -8.85
C MET A 39 0.38 10.03 -7.50
N LEU A 40 0.20 10.85 -6.46
CA LEU A 40 0.80 10.60 -5.15
C LEU A 40 0.17 9.37 -4.47
N THR A 41 -1.15 9.34 -4.35
CA THR A 41 -1.88 8.24 -3.70
C THR A 41 -1.83 6.95 -4.52
N GLY A 42 -1.86 7.05 -5.86
CA GLY A 42 -1.80 5.90 -6.77
C GLY A 42 -0.42 5.25 -6.80
N PHE A 43 0.65 6.04 -6.91
CA PHE A 43 2.02 5.50 -6.84
C PHE A 43 2.33 4.89 -5.48
N HIS A 44 1.82 5.50 -4.41
CA HIS A 44 1.88 4.92 -3.09
C HIS A 44 1.09 3.60 -3.00
N GLY A 45 -0.14 3.55 -3.50
CA GLY A 45 -0.94 2.33 -3.57
C GLY A 45 -0.25 1.19 -4.33
N PHE A 46 0.51 1.51 -5.38
CA PHE A 46 1.37 0.55 -6.07
C PHE A 46 2.48 -0.01 -5.14
N HIS A 47 3.13 0.83 -4.33
CA HIS A 47 4.11 0.37 -3.34
C HIS A 47 3.48 -0.50 -2.26
N VAL A 48 2.27 -0.18 -1.81
CA VAL A 48 1.49 -1.02 -0.89
C VAL A 48 1.22 -2.40 -1.53
N ALA A 49 0.81 -2.47 -2.79
CA ALA A 49 0.58 -3.74 -3.49
C ALA A 49 1.85 -4.58 -3.62
N MET A 50 3.00 -3.95 -3.94
CA MET A 50 4.30 -4.63 -3.97
C MET A 50 4.69 -5.17 -2.59
N GLY A 51 4.62 -4.34 -1.55
CA GLY A 51 4.94 -4.75 -0.18
C GLY A 51 4.04 -5.88 0.31
N MET A 52 2.76 -5.84 -0.05
CA MET A 52 1.78 -6.86 0.31
C MET A 52 2.12 -8.19 -0.37
N THR A 53 2.51 -8.15 -1.64
CA THR A 53 2.96 -9.33 -2.39
C THR A 53 4.21 -9.93 -1.78
N MET A 54 5.20 -9.10 -1.40
CA MET A 54 6.41 -9.56 -0.71
C MET A 54 6.06 -10.25 0.61
N LEU A 55 5.25 -9.63 1.46
CA LEU A 55 4.80 -10.21 2.74
C LEU A 55 3.97 -11.49 2.55
N LEU A 56 3.12 -11.56 1.53
CA LEU A 56 2.35 -12.74 1.18
C LEU A 56 3.27 -13.90 0.78
N ILE A 57 4.30 -13.65 -0.03
CA ILE A 57 5.29 -14.66 -0.41
C ILE A 57 6.03 -15.17 0.85
N GLN A 58 6.45 -14.27 1.76
CA GLN A 58 7.11 -14.69 3.01
C GLN A 58 6.17 -15.51 3.91
N LEU A 59 4.89 -15.13 3.98
CA LEU A 59 3.87 -15.88 4.73
C LEU A 59 3.69 -17.30 4.16
N ILE A 60 3.58 -17.43 2.84
CA ILE A 60 3.45 -18.74 2.16
C ILE A 60 4.70 -19.59 2.41
N ARG A 61 5.90 -19.01 2.28
CA ARG A 61 7.17 -19.69 2.54
C ARG A 61 7.29 -20.17 3.99
N SER A 62 6.81 -19.38 4.95
CA SER A 62 6.79 -19.74 6.36
C SER A 62 5.86 -20.93 6.63
N VAL A 63 4.64 -20.91 6.10
CA VAL A 63 3.60 -21.92 6.38
C VAL A 63 3.85 -23.24 5.64
N ARG A 64 4.19 -23.21 4.35
CA ARG A 64 4.31 -24.43 3.53
C ARG A 64 5.63 -25.17 3.71
N ASN A 65 6.70 -24.41 3.98
CA ASN A 65 8.05 -24.88 3.70
C ASN A 65 8.92 -24.94 4.97
N LYS A 66 8.43 -24.51 6.14
CA LYS A 66 9.20 -24.38 7.40
C LYS A 66 10.58 -23.72 7.20
N HIS A 67 10.72 -22.91 6.15
CA HIS A 67 11.99 -22.38 5.66
C HIS A 67 12.44 -21.12 6.42
N MET A 68 11.87 -20.86 7.59
CA MET A 68 12.24 -19.73 8.44
C MET A 68 12.94 -20.29 9.66
N THR A 69 14.25 -20.43 9.57
CA THR A 69 15.12 -20.69 10.74
C THR A 69 15.60 -19.35 11.29
N ALA A 70 16.08 -19.34 12.54
CA ALA A 70 16.62 -18.13 13.17
C ALA A 70 17.79 -17.50 12.38
N THR A 71 18.39 -18.24 11.44
CA THR A 71 19.48 -17.76 10.58
C THR A 71 19.03 -17.40 9.16
N ASP A 72 17.88 -17.88 8.68
CA ASP A 72 17.36 -17.64 7.33
C ASP A 72 16.02 -16.91 7.34
N HIS A 73 16.05 -15.67 7.83
CA HIS A 73 14.88 -14.79 7.94
C HIS A 73 15.12 -13.39 7.34
N PHE A 74 16.24 -13.21 6.63
CA PHE A 74 16.59 -11.92 6.02
C PHE A 74 15.52 -11.44 5.04
N GLY A 75 14.98 -12.35 4.21
CA GLY A 75 13.91 -12.02 3.27
C GLY A 75 12.65 -11.49 3.98
N PHE A 76 12.28 -12.08 5.11
CA PHE A 76 11.18 -11.58 5.94
C PHE A 76 11.51 -10.21 6.56
N SER A 77 12.70 -10.06 7.14
CA SER A 77 13.14 -8.80 7.73
C SER A 77 13.12 -7.65 6.70
N ALA A 78 13.69 -7.86 5.51
CA ALA A 78 13.69 -6.89 4.44
C ALA A 78 12.27 -6.52 3.97
N SER A 79 11.37 -7.51 3.81
CA SER A 79 9.97 -7.24 3.46
C SER A 79 9.23 -6.47 4.56
N SER A 80 9.53 -6.74 5.84
CA SER A 80 8.95 -6.01 6.98
C SER A 80 9.42 -4.56 7.02
N TRP A 81 10.71 -4.31 6.78
CA TRP A 81 11.25 -2.95 6.70
C TRP A 81 10.66 -2.17 5.54
N TYR A 82 10.52 -2.80 4.38
CA TYR A 82 9.84 -2.20 3.24
C TYR A 82 8.39 -1.83 3.58
N TRP A 83 7.66 -2.73 4.26
CA TRP A 83 6.29 -2.47 4.69
C TRP A 83 6.17 -1.25 5.62
N HIS A 84 7.03 -1.17 6.63
CA HIS A 84 7.03 -0.02 7.56
C HIS A 84 7.45 1.29 6.88
N PHE A 85 8.37 1.24 5.92
CA PHE A 85 8.72 2.42 5.13
C PHE A 85 7.50 2.94 4.35
N VAL A 86 6.77 2.04 3.68
CA VAL A 86 5.55 2.40 2.96
C VAL A 86 4.52 2.99 3.92
N ASP A 87 4.29 2.39 5.09
CA ASP A 87 3.36 2.89 6.11
C ASP A 87 3.69 4.34 6.55
N VAL A 88 4.97 4.64 6.78
CA VAL A 88 5.41 6.01 7.11
C VAL A 88 5.11 6.99 5.98
N VAL A 89 5.35 6.61 4.72
CA VAL A 89 4.99 7.46 3.56
C VAL A 89 3.48 7.73 3.52
N TRP A 90 2.66 6.75 3.88
CA TRP A 90 1.20 6.94 3.93
C TRP A 90 0.79 7.97 4.98
N VAL A 91 1.39 7.93 6.17
CA VAL A 91 1.10 8.92 7.23
C VAL A 91 1.36 10.35 6.72
N PHE A 92 2.47 10.56 6.00
CA PHE A 92 2.75 11.86 5.38
C PHE A 92 1.70 12.23 4.32
N LEU A 93 1.40 11.32 3.39
CA LEU A 93 0.39 11.58 2.36
C LEU A 93 -0.98 11.89 2.96
N PHE A 94 -1.39 11.16 4.00
CA PHE A 94 -2.65 11.39 4.68
C PHE A 94 -2.75 12.82 5.23
N ILE A 95 -1.68 13.28 5.90
CA ILE A 95 -1.62 14.65 6.43
C ILE A 95 -1.71 15.69 5.30
N PHE A 96 -0.90 15.56 4.24
CA PHE A 96 -0.80 16.59 3.20
C PHE A 96 -1.93 16.60 2.17
N VAL A 97 -2.63 15.48 1.99
CA VAL A 97 -3.69 15.35 0.98
C VAL A 97 -5.08 15.52 1.60
N TYR A 98 -5.27 15.08 2.85
CA TYR A 98 -6.60 15.05 3.48
C TYR A 98 -6.78 16.05 4.62
N ILE A 99 -5.71 16.43 5.33
CA ILE A 99 -5.82 17.30 6.51
C ILE A 99 -5.44 18.74 6.19
N ILE A 100 -4.30 18.94 5.53
CA ILE A 100 -3.75 20.25 5.15
C ILE A 100 -4.26 20.62 3.76
#